data_AF-A0A173WQV8-F1
#
_entry.id   AF-A0A173WQV8-F1
#
_cell.length_a   1.000
_cell.length_b   1.000
_cell.length_c   1.000
_cell.angle_alpha   90.00
_cell.angle_beta   90.00
_cell.angle_gamma   90.00
#
_symmetry.space_group_name_H-M   'P 1'
#
loop_
_entity.id
_entity.type
_entity.pdbx_description
1 polymer ?
#
loop_
_entity_poly.entity_id
_entity_poly.type
_entity_poly.pdbx_seq_one_letter_code
_entity_poly.pdbx_strand_id
1 'polypeptide(L)'
;MAVVKELIRTEENGAISFGDYELAQKSKLSDYQHQGDMYKVKTFKEITKLERNGMFVYESVPGTAVFNLTQSEAQMDFHVEGPEDAQITVEMEPDTEYEVFIEQASTGKMKTNLGGKLSFSVELGNAARVEVKIVKC
;
A
#
# COMPACT_ATOMS: atom_id res chain seq x y z
N MET A 1 9.16 -16.60 -3.28
CA MET A 1 9.29 -15.20 -3.73
C MET A 1 8.27 -14.97 -4.82
N ALA A 2 7.20 -14.25 -4.50
CA ALA A 2 6.08 -14.06 -5.41
C ALA A 2 5.82 -12.56 -5.50
N VAL A 3 6.63 -11.89 -6.32
CA VAL A 3 6.34 -10.55 -6.82
C VAL A 3 5.07 -10.61 -7.67
N VAL A 4 4.25 -9.56 -7.63
CA VAL A 4 3.01 -9.49 -8.43
C VAL A 4 3.38 -9.29 -9.89
N LYS A 5 3.58 -10.39 -10.63
CA LYS A 5 3.98 -10.38 -12.05
C LYS A 5 3.07 -9.55 -12.95
N GLU A 6 1.82 -9.31 -12.54
CA GLU A 6 0.80 -8.61 -13.31
C GLU A 6 0.70 -7.10 -12.98
N LEU A 7 1.64 -6.53 -12.22
CA LEU A 7 1.62 -5.18 -11.63
C LEU A 7 0.48 -4.90 -10.66
N ILE A 8 -0.72 -5.43 -10.91
CA ILE A 8 -1.88 -5.46 -10.02
C ILE A 8 -2.73 -6.70 -10.34
N ARG A 9 -3.30 -7.33 -9.32
CA ARG A 9 -4.24 -8.45 -9.43
C ARG A 9 -5.27 -8.44 -8.30
N THR A 10 -6.37 -9.14 -8.52
CA THR A 10 -7.39 -9.43 -7.51
C THR A 10 -7.09 -10.80 -6.91
N GLU A 11 -7.08 -10.88 -5.59
CA GLU A 11 -6.89 -12.12 -4.83
C GLU A 11 -8.23 -12.85 -4.64
N GLU A 12 -8.19 -14.13 -4.28
CA GLU A 12 -9.39 -14.98 -4.12
C GLU A 12 -10.38 -14.45 -3.06
N ASN A 13 -9.86 -13.73 -2.06
CA ASN A 13 -10.65 -13.10 -1.00
C ASN A 13 -11.23 -11.73 -1.41
N GLY A 14 -11.03 -11.29 -2.65
CA GLY A 14 -11.48 -9.99 -3.16
C GLY A 14 -10.57 -8.81 -2.79
N ALA A 15 -9.44 -9.03 -2.12
CA ALA A 15 -8.43 -8.00 -1.91
C ALA A 15 -7.62 -7.73 -3.19
N ILE A 16 -6.83 -6.66 -3.20
CA ILE A 16 -5.91 -6.35 -4.31
C ILE A 16 -4.45 -6.49 -3.88
N SER A 17 -3.64 -7.05 -4.78
CA SER A 17 -2.18 -7.08 -4.64
C SER A 17 -1.56 -6.36 -5.83
N PHE A 18 -0.52 -5.58 -5.60
CA PHE A 18 0.08 -4.72 -6.62
C PHE A 18 1.53 -4.40 -6.30
N GLY A 19 2.25 -3.86 -7.28
CA GLY A 19 3.63 -3.43 -7.10
C GLY A 19 4.65 -4.51 -7.45
N ASP A 20 5.75 -4.04 -7.99
CA ASP A 20 6.90 -4.80 -8.42
C ASP A 20 8.13 -3.88 -8.30
N TYR A 21 8.92 -4.13 -7.27
CA TYR A 21 10.15 -3.39 -6.97
C TYR A 21 11.38 -3.98 -7.69
N GLU A 22 11.26 -5.14 -8.34
CA GLU A 22 12.35 -5.76 -9.10
C GLU A 22 12.53 -5.09 -10.47
N LEU A 23 11.52 -4.34 -10.93
CA LEU A 23 11.58 -3.62 -12.20
C LEU A 23 12.63 -2.50 -12.14
N ALA A 24 13.60 -2.58 -13.04
CA ALA A 24 14.62 -1.55 -13.21
C ALA A 24 14.05 -0.24 -13.80
N GLN A 25 12.94 -0.33 -14.53
CA GLN A 25 12.29 0.80 -15.19
C GLN A 25 10.81 0.89 -14.82
N LYS A 26 10.31 2.12 -14.78
CA LYS A 26 8.92 2.43 -14.45
C LYS A 26 7.94 1.70 -15.35
N SER A 27 7.10 0.87 -14.75
CA SER A 27 5.96 0.26 -15.40
C SER A 27 4.65 0.80 -14.85
N LYS A 28 3.59 0.72 -15.65
CA LYS A 28 2.28 1.26 -15.33
C LYS A 28 1.19 0.38 -15.94
N LEU A 29 0.18 0.06 -15.14
CA LEU A 29 -1.08 -0.49 -15.61
C LEU A 29 -2.20 0.48 -15.20
N SER A 30 -3.16 0.70 -16.10
CA SER A 30 -4.30 1.59 -15.89
C SER A 30 -5.59 0.86 -16.25
N ASP A 31 -6.70 1.45 -15.85
CA ASP A 31 -8.04 0.97 -16.19
C ASP A 31 -8.30 -0.46 -15.68
N TYR A 32 -7.63 -0.85 -14.58
CA TYR A 32 -7.85 -2.14 -13.92
C TYR A 32 -9.17 -2.08 -13.15
N GLN A 33 -10.18 -2.79 -13.63
CA GLN A 33 -11.50 -2.80 -13.00
C GLN A 33 -11.54 -3.77 -11.83
N HIS A 34 -11.98 -3.29 -10.68
CA HIS A 34 -12.18 -4.11 -9.49
C HIS A 34 -13.33 -3.55 -8.64
N GLN A 35 -14.35 -4.36 -8.38
CA GLN A 35 -15.52 -4.00 -7.56
C GLN A 35 -16.23 -2.69 -7.98
N GLY A 36 -16.21 -2.36 -9.28
CA GLY A 36 -16.83 -1.13 -9.81
C GLY A 36 -15.91 0.10 -9.81
N ASP A 37 -14.72 -0.01 -9.23
CA ASP A 37 -13.69 1.02 -9.25
C ASP A 37 -12.66 0.78 -10.36
N MET A 38 -12.00 1.86 -10.79
CA MET A 38 -10.87 1.82 -11.71
C MET A 38 -9.56 2.09 -10.99
N TYR A 39 -8.66 1.13 -11.03
CA TYR A 39 -7.33 1.22 -10.44
C TYR A 39 -6.25 1.50 -11.46
N LYS A 40 -5.20 2.17 -10.98
CA LYS A 40 -4.00 2.46 -11.74
C LYS A 40 -2.80 2.31 -10.83
N VAL A 41 -1.90 1.41 -11.22
CA VAL A 41 -0.63 1.16 -10.54
C VAL A 41 0.52 1.72 -11.37
N LYS A 42 1.49 2.32 -10.69
CA LYS A 42 2.80 2.68 -11.24
C LYS A 42 3.85 2.11 -10.30
N THR A 43 4.78 1.32 -10.81
CA THR A 43 5.76 0.65 -9.95
C THR A 43 7.09 0.46 -10.64
N PHE A 44 8.16 0.57 -9.86
CA PHE A 44 9.52 0.13 -10.13
C PHE A 44 10.34 0.24 -8.84
N LYS A 45 11.63 -0.12 -8.88
CA LYS A 45 12.52 -0.12 -7.71
C LYS A 45 12.49 1.13 -6.83
N GLU A 46 12.19 2.33 -7.37
CA GLU A 46 12.22 3.58 -6.60
C GLU A 46 10.86 4.00 -6.04
N ILE A 47 9.75 3.47 -6.56
CA ILE A 47 8.42 3.88 -6.12
C ILE A 47 7.36 2.87 -6.54
N THR A 48 6.42 2.59 -5.64
CA THR A 48 5.15 1.94 -5.94
C THR A 48 4.03 2.90 -5.60
N LYS A 49 3.08 3.11 -6.52
CA LYS A 49 1.95 4.03 -6.34
C LYS A 49 0.67 3.39 -6.86
N LEU A 50 -0.39 3.48 -6.06
CA LEU A 50 -1.75 3.06 -6.40
C LEU A 50 -2.69 4.26 -6.40
N GLU A 51 -3.47 4.38 -7.47
CA GLU A 51 -4.57 5.33 -7.62
C GLU A 51 -5.89 4.53 -7.80
N ARG A 52 -6.99 4.99 -7.20
CA ARG A 52 -8.35 4.47 -7.36
C ARG A 52 -9.27 5.60 -7.81
N ASN A 53 -9.94 5.44 -8.94
CA ASN A 53 -10.78 6.47 -9.58
C ASN A 53 -10.07 7.83 -9.73
N GLY A 54 -8.75 7.79 -9.99
CA GLY A 54 -7.90 8.98 -10.09
C GLY A 54 -7.50 9.61 -8.75
N MET A 55 -8.01 9.11 -7.62
CA MET A 55 -7.60 9.51 -6.28
C MET A 55 -6.43 8.64 -5.79
N PHE A 56 -5.60 9.18 -4.91
CA PHE A 56 -4.44 8.45 -4.38
C PHE A 56 -4.90 7.43 -3.34
N VAL A 57 -4.29 6.25 -3.30
CA VAL A 57 -4.56 5.26 -2.24
C VAL A 57 -3.30 4.96 -1.44
N TYR A 58 -2.21 4.65 -2.14
CA TYR A 58 -0.97 4.17 -1.55
C TYR A 58 0.23 4.69 -2.35
N GLU A 59 1.32 4.99 -1.66
CA GLU A 59 2.64 5.19 -2.23
C GLU A 59 3.73 4.69 -1.30
N SER A 60 4.78 4.09 -1.85
CA SER A 60 5.99 3.75 -1.10
C SER A 60 7.23 4.31 -1.80
N VAL A 61 8.21 4.73 -1.01
CA VAL A 61 9.56 5.06 -1.47
C VAL A 61 10.56 4.36 -0.53
N PRO A 62 11.39 3.42 -1.02
CA PRO A 62 11.46 2.93 -2.40
C PRO A 62 10.26 2.04 -2.80
N GLY A 63 10.34 1.44 -3.99
CA GLY A 63 9.30 0.56 -4.51
C GLY A 63 9.08 -0.65 -3.61
N THR A 64 7.82 -1.05 -3.47
CA THR A 64 7.38 -2.22 -2.69
C THR A 64 6.39 -3.07 -3.48
N ALA A 65 6.23 -4.33 -3.09
CA ALA A 65 5.13 -5.18 -3.48
C ALA A 65 4.14 -5.26 -2.32
N VAL A 66 2.88 -4.96 -2.59
CA VAL A 66 1.79 -4.92 -1.62
C VAL A 66 0.85 -6.08 -1.90
N PHE A 67 0.45 -6.79 -0.85
CA PHE A 67 -0.37 -7.97 -0.92
C PHE A 67 -1.61 -7.87 -0.06
N ASN A 68 -2.73 -8.37 -0.57
CA ASN A 68 -4.00 -8.44 0.14
C ASN A 68 -4.45 -7.10 0.74
N LEU A 69 -4.28 -5.99 0.01
CA LEU A 69 -4.76 -4.70 0.47
C LEU A 69 -6.27 -4.71 0.53
N THR A 70 -6.79 -4.38 1.70
CA THR A 70 -8.21 -4.11 1.95
C THR A 70 -8.35 -2.75 2.62
N GLN A 71 -9.42 -2.03 2.30
CA GLN A 71 -9.68 -0.71 2.85
C GLN A 71 -11.18 -0.55 3.11
N SER A 72 -11.50 -0.03 4.30
CA SER A 72 -12.83 0.40 4.73
C SER A 72 -12.73 1.80 5.35
N GLU A 73 -13.86 2.35 5.79
CA GLU A 73 -13.88 3.62 6.53
C GLU A 73 -13.15 3.55 7.89
N ALA A 74 -13.10 2.35 8.50
CA ALA A 74 -12.56 2.17 9.84
C ALA A 74 -11.12 1.61 9.86
N GLN A 75 -10.71 0.90 8.80
CA GLN A 75 -9.39 0.27 8.77
C GLN A 75 -8.82 0.10 7.35
N MET A 76 -7.51 -0.03 7.29
CA MET A 76 -6.76 -0.52 6.12
C MET A 76 -5.79 -1.60 6.57
N ASP A 77 -5.75 -2.72 5.85
CA ASP A 77 -4.89 -3.86 6.15
C ASP A 77 -4.19 -4.31 4.87
N PHE A 78 -2.88 -4.58 4.94
CA PHE A 78 -2.10 -5.14 3.84
C PHE A 78 -0.81 -5.79 4.36
N HIS A 79 -0.17 -6.56 3.49
CA HIS A 79 1.22 -6.97 3.69
C HIS A 79 2.11 -6.26 2.68
N VAL A 80 3.34 -5.94 3.06
CA VAL A 80 4.29 -5.25 2.19
C VAL A 80 5.64 -5.96 2.17
N GLU A 81 6.28 -5.99 1.01
CA GLU A 81 7.59 -6.57 0.78
C GLU A 81 8.45 -5.59 0.00
N GLY A 82 9.74 -5.52 0.32
CA GLY A 82 10.69 -4.64 -0.34
C GLY A 82 12.14 -5.01 -0.02
N PRO A 83 13.09 -4.48 -0.81
CA PRO A 83 14.50 -4.82 -0.66
C PRO A 83 15.17 -4.08 0.51
N GLU A 84 14.59 -2.96 0.94
CA GLU A 84 15.09 -2.06 1.98
C GLU A 84 13.90 -1.32 2.62
N ASP A 85 14.13 -0.69 3.77
CA ASP A 85 13.14 0.08 4.51
C ASP A 85 12.41 1.08 3.60
N ALA A 86 11.08 1.13 3.74
CA ALA A 86 10.24 1.97 2.91
C ALA A 86 9.43 2.97 3.71
N GLN A 87 9.37 4.19 3.19
CA GLN A 87 8.41 5.18 3.62
C GLN A 87 7.10 4.96 2.88
N ILE A 88 6.05 4.59 3.62
CA ILE A 88 4.72 4.38 3.08
C ILE A 88 3.86 5.60 3.37
N THR A 89 3.05 6.01 2.40
CA THR A 89 2.00 7.01 2.55
C THR A 89 0.68 6.44 2.04
N VAL A 90 -0.37 6.56 2.83
CA VAL A 90 -1.74 6.13 2.48
C VAL A 90 -2.72 7.30 2.55
N GLU A 91 -3.83 7.20 1.82
CA GLU A 91 -4.97 8.11 1.96
C GLU A 91 -6.08 7.47 2.79
N MET A 92 -6.44 8.16 3.86
CA MET A 92 -7.48 7.83 4.82
C MET A 92 -8.38 9.06 5.01
N GLU A 93 -9.34 9.00 5.93
CA GLU A 93 -10.19 10.16 6.23
C GLU A 93 -9.36 11.37 6.69
N PRO A 94 -9.61 12.59 6.16
CA PRO A 94 -8.97 13.81 6.61
C PRO A 94 -9.17 14.12 8.10
N ASP A 95 -8.17 14.78 8.69
CA ASP A 95 -8.22 15.27 10.08
C ASP A 95 -8.63 14.21 11.14
N THR A 96 -8.27 12.95 10.91
CA THR A 96 -8.70 11.80 11.71
C THR A 96 -7.51 11.08 12.34
N GLU A 97 -7.67 10.63 13.59
CA GLU A 97 -6.64 9.88 14.33
C GLU A 97 -6.73 8.37 14.01
N TYR A 98 -5.57 7.76 13.78
CA TYR A 98 -5.41 6.34 13.51
C TYR A 98 -4.28 5.77 14.37
N GLU A 99 -4.38 4.50 14.72
CA GLU A 99 -3.28 3.72 15.27
C GLU A 99 -2.73 2.77 14.21
N VAL A 100 -1.41 2.79 14.02
CA VAL A 100 -0.71 1.98 13.01
C VAL A 100 0.02 0.84 13.71
N PHE A 101 -0.24 -0.39 13.28
CA PHE A 101 0.39 -1.62 13.75
C PHE A 101 1.29 -2.18 12.65
N ILE A 102 2.52 -2.55 13.02
CA ILE A 102 3.48 -3.25 12.16
C ILE A 102 3.84 -4.55 12.88
N GLU A 103 3.68 -5.71 12.24
CA GLU A 103 3.86 -7.02 12.88
C GLU A 103 3.14 -7.12 14.24
N GLN A 104 1.88 -6.65 14.28
CA GLN A 104 1.02 -6.61 15.48
C GLN A 104 1.49 -5.68 16.61
N ALA A 105 2.65 -5.02 16.46
CA ALA A 105 3.14 -4.02 17.40
C ALA A 105 2.65 -2.62 17.01
N SER A 106 2.07 -1.89 17.97
CA SER A 106 1.67 -0.50 17.74
C SER A 106 2.90 0.39 17.56
N THR A 107 2.88 1.20 16.52
CA THR A 107 3.85 2.28 16.26
C THR A 107 3.39 3.62 16.84
N GLY A 108 2.23 3.62 17.50
CA GLY A 108 1.60 4.80 18.08
C GLY A 108 0.45 5.36 17.26
N LYS A 109 -0.19 6.37 17.85
CA LYS A 109 -1.30 7.10 17.23
C LYS A 109 -0.78 8.25 16.38
N MET A 110 -1.40 8.43 15.23
CA MET A 110 -1.04 9.43 14.25
C MET A 110 -2.29 10.05 13.67
N LYS A 111 -2.27 11.37 13.44
CA LYS A 111 -3.38 12.08 12.83
C LYS A 111 -3.09 12.33 11.35
N THR A 112 -4.07 12.04 10.47
CA THR A 112 -3.97 12.42 9.07
C THR A 112 -3.91 13.94 8.91
N ASN A 113 -3.25 14.41 7.85
CA ASN A 113 -3.32 15.82 7.50
C ASN A 113 -4.71 16.21 6.94
N LEU A 114 -4.92 17.49 6.66
CA LEU A 114 -6.18 17.99 6.07
C LEU A 114 -6.52 17.39 4.69
N GLY A 115 -5.54 16.76 4.03
CA GLY A 115 -5.73 16.02 2.78
C GLY A 115 -5.85 14.50 2.97
N GLY A 116 -6.02 14.01 4.20
CA GLY A 116 -6.20 12.58 4.49
C GLY A 116 -4.93 11.75 4.41
N LYS A 117 -3.74 12.36 4.29
CA LYS A 117 -2.49 11.59 4.19
C LYS A 117 -1.97 11.17 5.55
N LEU A 118 -1.56 9.90 5.64
CA LEU A 118 -0.84 9.32 6.76
C LEU A 118 0.44 8.69 6.22
N SER A 119 1.59 9.00 6.83
CA SER A 119 2.90 8.48 6.41
C SER A 119 3.64 7.85 7.58
N PHE A 120 4.26 6.69 7.34
CA PHE A 120 5.02 5.93 8.34
C PHE A 120 6.11 5.10 7.65
N SER A 121 7.13 4.72 8.41
CA SER A 121 8.23 3.88 7.91
C SER A 121 7.99 2.42 8.26
N VAL A 122 8.36 1.52 7.35
CA VAL A 122 8.32 0.07 7.58
C VAL A 122 9.72 -0.48 7.33
N GLU A 123 10.25 -1.21 8.31
CA GLU A 123 11.53 -1.90 8.17
C GLU A 123 11.35 -3.14 7.29
N LEU A 124 12.12 -3.25 6.21
CA LEU A 124 11.99 -4.33 5.22
C LEU A 124 13.37 -4.95 4.93
N GLY A 125 13.37 -6.21 4.48
CA GLY A 125 14.63 -6.96 4.35
C GLY A 125 14.56 -8.18 3.45
N ASN A 126 14.06 -8.02 2.22
CA ASN A 126 14.16 -8.96 1.07
C ASN A 126 13.67 -10.42 1.26
N ALA A 127 13.19 -10.81 2.44
CA ALA A 127 12.87 -12.21 2.75
C ALA A 127 11.52 -12.43 3.45
N ALA A 128 10.97 -11.41 4.11
CA ALA A 128 9.68 -11.50 4.81
C ALA A 128 8.74 -10.37 4.37
N ARG A 129 7.47 -10.75 4.19
CA ARG A 129 6.38 -9.78 4.10
C ARG A 129 6.09 -9.26 5.49
N VAL A 130 5.90 -7.96 5.59
CA VAL A 130 5.55 -7.27 6.82
C VAL A 130 4.06 -6.97 6.84
N GLU A 131 3.36 -7.38 7.90
CA GLU A 131 1.96 -7.04 8.15
C GLU A 131 1.85 -5.58 8.57
N VAL A 132 0.96 -4.83 7.91
CA VAL A 132 0.58 -3.46 8.28
C VAL A 132 -0.92 -3.38 8.46
N LYS A 133 -1.33 -2.82 9.60
CA LYS A 133 -2.73 -2.56 9.92
C LYS A 133 -2.90 -1.14 10.46
N ILE A 134 -3.88 -0.43 9.92
CA ILE A 134 -4.19 0.96 10.28
C ILE A 134 -5.64 1.00 10.75
N VAL A 135 -5.89 1.42 11.98
CA VAL A 135 -7.22 1.39 12.61
C VAL A 135 -7.60 2.78 13.08
N LYS A 136 -8.80 3.23 12.70
CA LYS A 136 -9.37 4.51 13.16
C LYS A 136 -9.58 4.48 14.68
N CYS A 137 -9.17 5.55 15.36
CA CYS A 137 -9.35 5.74 16.81
C CYS A 137 -10.73 6.27 17.18
#